data_AF-A0A8S9QYH1-F1
#
_entry.id   AF-A0A8S9QYH1-F1
#
_cell.length_a   1.000
_cell.length_b   1.000
_cell.length_c   1.000
_cell.angle_alpha   90.00
_cell.angle_beta   90.00
_cell.angle_gamma   90.00
#
_symmetry.space_group_name_H-M   'P 1'
#
loop_
_entity.id
_entity.type
_entity.pdbx_description
1 polymer ?
#
loop_
_entity_poly.entity_id
_entity_poly.type
_entity_poly.pdbx_seq_one_letter_code
_entity_poly.pdbx_strand_id
1 'polypeptide(L)'
;MEAHHTTRVSWKIVTKEKSQGGLGIKDLYTWNRACTLKLIWLLFFQSGSVWVAWFKSEILDNDLSNFWTTKPNHRHSWLANKLFKIRGEIYTWIKMRIQNGESCRFWTDNWYPGGSIMELITRGRDTRLGIRRNATIADLYRDGRWLLPAPRSEDQVNIIAFLTTI
;
A
#
# COMPACT_ATOMS: atom_id res chain seq x y z
N MET A 1 -28.11 -16.30 47.65
CA MET A 1 -27.67 -15.26 46.69
C MET A 1 -26.36 -15.72 46.10
N GLU A 2 -26.39 -16.36 44.94
CA GLU A 2 -25.16 -16.74 44.23
C GLU A 2 -24.56 -15.49 43.57
N ALA A 3 -23.40 -15.07 44.06
CA ALA A 3 -22.65 -13.98 43.45
C ALA A 3 -22.01 -14.51 42.15
N HIS A 4 -22.56 -14.11 41.01
CA HIS A 4 -21.92 -14.31 39.71
C HIS A 4 -20.62 -13.51 39.63
N HIS A 5 -19.50 -14.13 39.99
CA HIS A 5 -18.17 -13.57 39.76
C HIS A 5 -17.85 -13.62 38.27
N THR A 6 -18.14 -12.53 37.56
CA THR A 6 -17.69 -12.35 36.18
C THR A 6 -16.21 -11.98 36.20
N THR A 7 -15.34 -12.99 36.12
CA THR A 7 -13.89 -12.76 36.04
C THR A 7 -13.53 -12.26 34.64
N ARG A 8 -13.08 -11.02 34.53
CA ARG A 8 -12.59 -10.45 33.26
C ARG A 8 -11.24 -11.08 32.91
N VAL A 9 -11.22 -11.95 31.91
CA VAL A 9 -9.99 -12.55 31.38
C VAL A 9 -9.51 -11.77 30.16
N SER A 10 -8.21 -11.48 30.07
CA SER A 10 -7.67 -10.75 28.94
C SER A 10 -7.78 -11.55 27.64
N TRP A 11 -8.11 -10.88 26.52
CA TRP A 11 -8.26 -11.53 25.21
C TRP A 11 -6.98 -12.26 24.77
N LYS A 12 -5.81 -11.71 25.12
CA LYS A 12 -4.50 -12.33 24.86
C LYS A 12 -4.32 -13.69 25.54
N ILE A 13 -4.99 -13.93 26.67
CA ILE A 13 -4.94 -15.23 27.37
C ILE A 13 -5.95 -16.18 26.75
N VAL A 14 -7.16 -15.69 26.45
CA VAL A 14 -8.24 -16.47 25.84
C VAL A 14 -7.83 -17.08 24.49
N THR A 15 -7.06 -16.35 23.69
CA THR A 15 -6.64 -16.81 22.36
C THR A 15 -5.45 -17.78 22.37
N LYS A 16 -4.81 -18.01 23.51
CA LYS A 16 -3.76 -19.04 23.62
C LYS A 16 -4.37 -20.43 23.51
N GLU A 17 -3.56 -21.39 23.10
CA GLU A 17 -3.96 -22.80 23.12
C GLU A 17 -4.31 -23.26 24.53
N LYS A 18 -5.17 -24.29 24.62
CA LYS A 18 -5.53 -24.91 25.90
C LYS A 18 -4.30 -25.45 26.66
N SER A 19 -3.29 -25.93 25.93
CA SER A 19 -1.98 -26.36 26.46
C SER A 19 -1.22 -25.25 27.20
N GLN A 20 -1.45 -23.99 26.83
CA GLN A 20 -0.80 -22.81 27.41
C GLN A 20 -1.71 -22.04 28.39
N GLY A 21 -2.78 -22.70 28.88
CA GLY A 21 -3.73 -22.11 29.83
C GLY A 21 -4.73 -21.13 29.20
N GLY A 22 -4.89 -21.14 27.87
CA GLY A 22 -5.93 -20.38 27.16
C GLY A 22 -7.18 -21.20 26.82
N LEU A 23 -8.10 -20.63 26.05
CA LEU A 23 -9.33 -21.30 25.61
C LEU A 23 -9.24 -21.87 24.19
N GLY A 24 -8.14 -21.62 23.47
CA GLY A 24 -7.94 -22.03 22.09
C GLY A 24 -8.81 -21.28 21.09
N ILE A 25 -9.34 -20.11 21.46
CA ILE A 25 -10.18 -19.29 20.59
C ILE A 25 -9.29 -18.58 19.56
N LYS A 26 -9.70 -18.56 18.29
CA LYS A 26 -8.93 -17.86 17.25
C LYS A 26 -8.84 -16.36 17.54
N ASP A 27 -7.65 -15.80 17.41
CA ASP A 27 -7.46 -14.35 17.47
C ASP A 27 -8.08 -13.67 16.24
N LEU A 28 -9.34 -13.27 16.39
CA LEU A 28 -10.12 -12.60 15.34
C LEU A 28 -9.47 -11.30 14.87
N TYR A 29 -8.69 -10.62 15.70
CA TYR A 29 -7.99 -9.40 15.29
C TYR A 29 -6.90 -9.73 14.28
N THR A 30 -6.04 -10.71 14.60
CA THR A 30 -4.99 -11.19 13.70
C THR A 30 -5.57 -11.81 12.43
N TRP A 31 -6.64 -12.60 12.54
CA TRP A 31 -7.33 -13.17 11.39
C TRP A 31 -7.91 -12.08 10.47
N ASN A 32 -8.61 -11.08 11.02
CA ASN A 32 -9.15 -9.97 10.22
C ASN A 32 -8.04 -9.18 9.51
N ARG A 33 -6.92 -8.91 10.21
CA ARG A 33 -5.75 -8.27 9.61
C ARG A 33 -5.21 -9.10 8.43
N ALA A 34 -5.04 -10.41 8.60
CA ALA A 34 -4.60 -11.31 7.55
C ALA A 34 -5.57 -11.34 6.35
N CYS A 35 -6.88 -11.44 6.60
CA CYS A 35 -7.91 -11.38 5.55
C CYS A 35 -7.88 -10.04 4.79
N THR A 36 -7.70 -8.92 5.50
CA THR A 36 -7.61 -7.59 4.90
C THR A 36 -6.38 -7.48 4.00
N LEU A 37 -5.22 -7.95 4.46
CA LEU A 37 -3.99 -8.03 3.66
C LEU A 37 -4.18 -8.93 2.43
N LYS A 38 -4.86 -10.07 2.59
CA LYS A 38 -5.18 -10.98 1.49
C LYS A 38 -6.09 -10.33 0.45
N LEU A 39 -7.07 -9.51 0.85
CA LEU A 39 -7.91 -8.77 -0.09
C LEU A 39 -7.11 -7.75 -0.90
N ILE A 40 -6.16 -7.05 -0.28
CA ILE A 40 -5.25 -6.16 -1.02
C ILE A 40 -4.41 -6.98 -2.00
N TRP A 41 -3.88 -8.13 -1.58
CA TRP A 41 -3.14 -9.01 -2.48
C TRP A 41 -3.98 -9.44 -3.70
N LEU A 42 -5.25 -9.83 -3.50
CA LEU A 42 -6.15 -10.18 -4.58
C LEU A 42 -6.41 -8.99 -5.52
N LEU A 43 -6.59 -7.79 -4.97
CA LEU A 43 -6.79 -6.56 -5.76
C LEU A 43 -5.64 -6.30 -6.75
N PHE A 44 -4.40 -6.53 -6.33
CA PHE A 44 -3.21 -6.32 -7.16
C PHE A 44 -2.90 -7.48 -8.11
N PHE A 45 -3.05 -8.73 -7.66
CA PHE A 45 -2.52 -9.89 -8.37
C PHE A 45 -3.59 -10.83 -8.95
N GLN A 46 -4.87 -10.65 -8.62
CA GLN A 46 -5.97 -11.52 -9.08
C GLN A 46 -7.19 -10.72 -9.52
N SER A 47 -7.18 -10.28 -10.78
CA SER A 47 -8.24 -9.47 -11.41
C SER A 47 -9.54 -10.22 -11.75
N GLY A 48 -9.65 -11.51 -11.44
CA GLY A 48 -10.76 -12.35 -11.90
C GLY A 48 -12.06 -12.27 -11.08
N SER A 49 -12.08 -11.59 -9.93
CA SER A 49 -13.29 -11.54 -9.10
C SER A 49 -14.12 -10.29 -9.37
N VAL A 50 -15.46 -10.43 -9.28
CA VAL A 50 -16.42 -9.32 -9.40
C VAL A 50 -16.11 -8.21 -8.39
N TRP A 51 -15.71 -8.59 -7.17
CA TRP A 51 -15.30 -7.63 -6.15
C TRP A 51 -14.08 -6.79 -6.58
N VAL A 52 -13.06 -7.41 -7.19
CA VAL A 52 -11.88 -6.67 -7.69
C VAL A 52 -12.27 -5.72 -8.82
N ALA A 53 -13.08 -6.17 -9.78
CA ALA A 53 -13.54 -5.33 -10.88
C ALA A 53 -14.32 -4.11 -10.38
N TRP A 54 -15.29 -4.34 -9.49
CA TRP A 54 -16.09 -3.27 -8.86
C TRP A 54 -15.22 -2.31 -8.03
N PHE A 55 -14.28 -2.82 -7.24
CA PHE A 55 -13.42 -1.97 -6.42
C PHE A 55 -12.53 -1.08 -7.29
N LYS A 56 -12.01 -1.60 -8.41
CA LYS A 56 -11.22 -0.80 -9.34
C LYS A 56 -12.05 0.30 -10.00
N SER A 57 -13.27 0.00 -10.46
CA SER A 57 -14.12 0.98 -11.14
C SER A 57 -14.64 2.06 -10.18
N GLU A 58 -15.24 1.65 -9.06
CA GLU A 58 -16.00 2.57 -8.19
C GLU A 58 -15.15 3.28 -7.15
N ILE A 59 -14.04 2.68 -6.73
CA ILE A 59 -13.23 3.19 -5.61
C ILE A 59 -11.90 3.76 -6.08
N LEU A 60 -11.36 3.24 -7.18
CA LEU A 60 -10.03 3.61 -7.69
C LEU A 60 -10.06 4.31 -9.05
N ASP A 61 -11.24 4.64 -9.59
CA ASP A 61 -11.39 5.31 -10.89
C ASP A 61 -10.64 4.61 -12.03
N ASN A 62 -10.64 3.26 -12.02
CA ASN A 62 -9.89 2.39 -12.94
C ASN A 62 -8.36 2.56 -12.94
N ASP A 63 -7.79 3.29 -11.98
CA ASP A 63 -6.35 3.46 -11.81
C ASP A 63 -5.90 2.84 -10.47
N LEU A 64 -5.21 1.69 -10.55
CA LEU A 64 -4.78 0.95 -9.37
C LEU A 64 -3.81 1.75 -8.49
N SER A 65 -3.04 2.67 -9.06
CA SER A 65 -2.11 3.52 -8.31
C SER A 65 -2.84 4.52 -7.41
N ASN A 66 -4.16 4.74 -7.60
CA ASN A 66 -4.99 5.47 -6.64
C ASN A 66 -5.07 4.77 -5.28
N PHE A 67 -4.81 3.46 -5.19
CA PHE A 67 -4.82 2.75 -3.92
C PHE A 67 -3.84 3.35 -2.90
N TRP A 68 -2.68 3.85 -3.38
CA TRP A 68 -1.63 4.44 -2.55
C TRP A 68 -1.90 5.89 -2.15
N THR A 69 -2.76 6.60 -2.89
CA THR A 69 -3.01 8.04 -2.68
C THR A 69 -4.37 8.33 -2.05
N THR A 70 -5.39 7.54 -2.38
CA THR A 70 -6.77 7.75 -1.91
C THR A 70 -6.83 7.76 -0.40
N LYS A 71 -7.42 8.83 0.15
CA LYS A 71 -7.60 8.95 1.60
C LYS A 71 -8.89 8.26 2.03
N PRO A 72 -8.94 7.69 3.25
CA PRO A 72 -10.20 7.23 3.81
C PRO A 72 -11.25 8.35 3.80
N ASN A 73 -12.49 8.01 3.42
CA ASN A 73 -13.60 8.94 3.27
C ASN A 73 -14.89 8.28 3.76
N HIS A 74 -15.80 9.04 4.38
CA HIS A 74 -17.12 8.57 4.81
C HIS A 74 -17.98 8.02 3.68
N ARG A 75 -17.74 8.45 2.43
CA ARG A 75 -18.45 7.92 1.24
C ARG A 75 -18.00 6.50 0.87
N HIS A 76 -16.79 6.10 1.26
CA HIS A 76 -16.32 4.75 1.01
C HIS A 76 -16.88 3.77 2.03
N SER A 77 -17.03 2.52 1.62
CA SER A 77 -17.41 1.44 2.53
C SER A 77 -16.39 1.30 3.67
N TRP A 78 -16.85 0.73 4.80
CA TRP A 78 -15.96 0.43 5.92
C TRP A 78 -14.74 -0.40 5.49
N LEU A 79 -14.97 -1.39 4.61
CA LEU A 79 -13.91 -2.26 4.09
C LEU A 79 -12.89 -1.46 3.26
N ALA A 80 -13.34 -0.62 2.32
CA ALA A 80 -12.45 0.21 1.52
C ALA A 80 -11.58 1.12 2.40
N ASN A 81 -12.18 1.78 3.38
CA ASN A 81 -11.45 2.59 4.36
C ASN A 81 -10.45 1.77 5.18
N LYS A 82 -10.80 0.53 5.54
CA LYS A 82 -9.91 -0.38 6.27
C LYS A 82 -8.71 -0.78 5.40
N LEU A 83 -8.91 -1.07 4.11
CA LEU A 83 -7.84 -1.40 3.16
C LEU A 83 -6.86 -0.23 3.01
N PHE A 84 -7.37 1.00 2.83
CA PHE A 84 -6.51 2.20 2.73
C PHE A 84 -5.69 2.44 4.00
N LYS A 85 -6.26 2.19 5.18
CA LYS A 85 -5.55 2.38 6.45
C LYS A 85 -4.37 1.43 6.64
N ILE A 86 -4.47 0.19 6.16
CA ILE A 86 -3.41 -0.80 6.35
C ILE A 86 -2.41 -0.86 5.18
N ARG A 87 -2.59 -0.06 4.12
CA ARG A 87 -1.76 -0.12 2.91
C ARG A 87 -0.26 0.02 3.17
N GLY A 88 0.13 0.81 4.19
CA GLY A 88 1.53 0.99 4.57
C GLY A 88 2.20 -0.31 5.03
N GLU A 89 1.44 -1.23 5.64
CA GLU A 89 1.96 -2.52 6.10
C GLU A 89 2.33 -3.46 4.95
N ILE A 90 1.62 -3.34 3.82
CA ILE A 90 1.81 -4.21 2.65
C ILE A 90 2.59 -3.53 1.52
N TYR A 91 2.82 -2.22 1.60
CA TYR A 91 3.49 -1.44 0.55
C TYR A 91 4.80 -2.08 0.13
N THR A 92 5.65 -2.49 1.08
CA THR A 92 6.96 -3.08 0.80
C THR A 92 6.89 -4.46 0.16
N TRP A 93 5.76 -5.17 0.30
CA TRP A 93 5.54 -6.52 -0.25
C TRP A 93 5.08 -6.48 -1.71
N ILE A 94 4.47 -5.37 -2.14
CA ILE A 94 3.96 -5.19 -3.50
C ILE A 94 4.95 -4.33 -4.27
N LYS A 95 5.63 -4.93 -5.26
CA LYS A 95 6.58 -4.23 -6.13
C LYS A 95 5.99 -4.02 -7.52
N MET A 96 6.10 -2.81 -8.03
CA MET A 96 5.68 -2.45 -9.37
C MET A 96 6.83 -2.72 -10.35
N ARG A 97 6.57 -3.50 -11.41
CA ARG A 97 7.52 -3.65 -12.50
C ARG A 97 7.29 -2.55 -13.53
N ILE A 98 8.33 -1.76 -13.79
CA ILE A 98 8.29 -0.76 -14.85
C ILE A 98 8.25 -1.50 -16.19
N GLN A 99 7.23 -1.21 -16.99
CA GLN A 99 7.09 -1.70 -18.37
C GLN A 99 7.27 -0.51 -19.31
N ASN A 100 6.25 -0.12 -20.08
CA ASN A 100 6.24 1.11 -20.86
C ASN A 100 6.16 2.39 -20.00
N GLY A 101 5.90 2.24 -18.69
CA GLY A 101 5.88 3.35 -17.72
C GLY A 101 4.58 4.14 -17.68
N GLU A 102 3.60 3.85 -18.55
CA GLU A 102 2.34 4.61 -18.66
C GLU A 102 1.42 4.41 -17.44
N SER A 103 1.43 3.22 -16.85
CA SER A 103 0.63 2.88 -15.67
C SER A 103 1.42 2.92 -14.36
N CYS A 104 2.65 3.43 -14.38
CA CYS A 104 3.54 3.45 -13.22
C CYS A 104 3.74 4.89 -12.75
N ARG A 105 3.14 5.28 -11.63
CA ARG A 105 3.29 6.61 -11.05
C ARG A 105 4.65 6.76 -10.39
N PHE A 106 5.37 7.82 -10.78
CA PHE A 106 6.73 8.09 -10.31
C PHE A 106 6.81 8.18 -8.78
N TRP A 107 5.87 8.88 -8.15
CA TRP A 107 5.95 9.17 -6.71
C TRP A 107 5.43 8.07 -5.80
N THR A 108 4.39 7.36 -6.23
CA THR A 108 3.48 6.63 -5.32
C THR A 108 3.53 5.12 -5.49
N ASP A 109 3.91 4.64 -6.68
CA ASP A 109 4.06 3.20 -6.89
C ASP A 109 5.43 2.73 -6.41
N ASN A 110 5.47 1.51 -5.86
CA ASN A 110 6.67 0.91 -5.31
C ASN A 110 7.52 0.23 -6.40
N TRP A 111 8.06 1.01 -7.34
CA TRP A 111 8.90 0.50 -8.42
C TRP A 111 10.40 0.54 -8.12
N TYR A 112 10.83 1.41 -7.20
CA TYR A 112 12.24 1.53 -6.84
C TYR A 112 12.65 0.48 -5.78
N PRO A 113 13.79 -0.21 -5.95
CA PRO A 113 14.27 -1.18 -4.97
C PRO A 113 14.43 -0.60 -3.56
N GLY A 114 14.89 0.66 -3.45
CA GLY A 114 15.06 1.35 -2.17
C GLY A 114 13.77 1.80 -1.48
N GLY A 115 12.59 1.49 -2.03
CA GLY A 115 11.30 1.72 -1.39
C GLY A 115 10.57 2.96 -1.90
N SER A 116 9.86 3.65 -1.01
CA SER A 116 9.01 4.79 -1.36
C SER A 116 9.84 6.00 -1.77
N ILE A 117 9.77 6.38 -3.04
CA ILE A 117 10.43 7.58 -3.56
C ILE A 117 9.90 8.83 -2.90
N MET A 118 8.59 8.86 -2.61
CA MET A 118 8.01 9.97 -1.88
C MET A 118 8.68 10.11 -0.51
N GLU A 119 8.85 9.04 0.26
CA GLU A 119 9.52 9.12 1.56
C GLU A 119 11.00 9.51 1.45
N LEU A 120 11.73 8.90 0.50
CA LEU A 120 13.16 9.16 0.29
C LEU A 120 13.44 10.61 -0.11
N ILE A 121 12.75 11.10 -1.13
CA ILE A 121 13.05 12.42 -1.69
C ILE A 121 12.36 13.53 -0.89
N THR A 122 11.08 13.34 -0.55
CA THR A 122 10.33 14.41 0.08
C THR A 122 10.54 14.50 1.58
N ARG A 123 10.85 13.37 2.24
CA ARG A 123 10.85 13.26 3.71
C ARG A 123 9.57 13.86 4.33
N GLY A 124 8.44 13.74 3.63
CA GLY A 124 7.15 14.30 4.04
C GLY A 124 6.93 15.80 3.71
N ARG A 125 7.76 16.42 2.88
CA ARG A 125 7.65 17.84 2.46
C ARG A 125 7.24 18.00 1.00
N ASP A 126 6.99 19.21 0.53
CA ASP A 126 6.83 19.44 -0.90
C ASP A 126 8.18 19.39 -1.63
N THR A 127 8.18 18.75 -2.80
CA THR A 127 9.37 18.58 -3.63
C THR A 127 9.59 19.78 -4.54
N ARG A 128 10.85 20.20 -4.68
CA ARG A 128 11.29 21.21 -5.66
C ARG A 128 11.64 20.62 -7.03
N LEU A 129 11.36 19.34 -7.26
CA LEU A 129 11.73 18.65 -8.50
C LEU A 129 10.83 19.05 -9.69
N GLY A 130 9.71 19.74 -9.47
CA GLY A 130 8.82 20.18 -10.55
C GLY A 130 8.02 19.05 -11.22
N ILE A 131 8.18 17.81 -10.77
CA ILE A 131 7.44 16.64 -11.27
C ILE A 131 6.04 16.63 -10.63
N ARG A 132 5.01 16.51 -11.46
CA ARG A 132 3.61 16.44 -11.01
C ARG A 132 3.39 15.22 -10.11
N ARG A 133 2.50 15.33 -9.10
CA ARG A 133 2.24 14.22 -8.15
C ARG A 133 1.68 12.96 -8.80
N ASN A 134 0.95 13.11 -9.89
CA ASN A 134 0.39 12.02 -10.69
C ASN A 134 1.22 11.70 -11.93
N ALA A 135 2.43 12.26 -12.09
CA ALA A 135 3.29 11.95 -13.22
C ALA A 135 3.63 10.47 -13.25
N THR A 136 3.56 9.90 -14.45
CA THR A 136 3.96 8.53 -14.73
C THR A 136 5.44 8.47 -15.09
N ILE A 137 6.03 7.29 -15.11
CA ILE A 137 7.41 7.10 -15.58
C ILE A 137 7.50 7.49 -17.07
N ALA A 138 6.49 7.14 -17.87
CA ALA A 138 6.43 7.50 -19.29
C ALA A 138 6.41 9.03 -19.51
N ASP A 139 5.74 9.80 -18.65
CA ASP A 139 5.74 11.27 -18.74
C ASP A 139 7.13 11.88 -18.58
N LEU A 140 8.03 11.17 -17.90
CA LEU A 140 9.38 11.60 -17.56
C LEU A 140 10.42 11.13 -18.57
N TYR A 141 10.04 10.36 -19.58
CA TYR A 141 10.94 9.87 -20.62
C TYR A 141 10.46 10.32 -22.00
N ARG A 142 11.22 11.22 -22.66
CA ARG A 142 10.91 11.71 -24.01
C ARG A 142 12.16 11.72 -24.87
N ASP A 143 12.00 11.29 -26.12
CA ASP A 143 13.06 11.32 -27.16
C ASP A 143 14.39 10.70 -26.70
N GLY A 144 14.32 9.57 -25.99
CA GLY A 144 15.49 8.87 -25.49
C GLY A 144 16.15 9.47 -24.25
N ARG A 145 15.51 10.46 -23.61
CA ARG A 145 16.08 11.21 -22.47
C ARG A 145 15.11 11.30 -21.30
N TRP A 146 15.68 11.23 -20.09
CA TRP A 146 14.96 11.47 -18.84
C TRP A 146 14.80 12.97 -18.57
N LEU A 147 13.56 13.42 -18.36
CA LEU A 147 13.19 14.79 -18.00
C LEU A 147 13.24 14.98 -16.47
N LEU A 148 14.39 14.65 -15.88
CA LEU A 148 14.62 14.76 -14.44
C LEU A 148 15.60 15.91 -14.17
N PRO A 149 15.37 16.73 -13.12
CA PRO A 149 16.33 17.75 -12.72
C PRO A 149 17.62 17.10 -12.20
N ALA A 150 18.72 17.83 -12.28
CA ALA A 150 20.01 17.35 -11.78
C ALA A 150 19.91 16.93 -10.30
N PRO A 151 20.46 15.75 -9.94
CA PRO A 151 20.36 15.23 -8.59
C PRO A 151 21.10 16.15 -7.61
N ARG A 152 20.49 16.39 -6.46
CA ARG A 152 21.04 17.19 -5.35
C ARG A 152 21.23 16.38 -4.06
N SER A 153 20.95 15.09 -4.10
CA SER A 153 21.17 14.14 -3.01
C SER A 153 21.57 12.77 -3.55
N GLU A 154 22.23 11.97 -2.71
CA GLU A 154 22.61 10.60 -3.04
C GLU A 154 21.39 9.74 -3.38
N ASP A 155 20.27 9.91 -2.67
CA ASP A 155 19.00 9.26 -3.00
C ASP A 155 18.54 9.57 -4.44
N GLN A 156 18.67 10.82 -4.88
CA GLN A 156 18.31 11.21 -6.25
C GLN A 156 19.28 10.63 -7.28
N VAL A 157 20.59 10.58 -6.96
CA VAL A 157 21.58 9.93 -7.82
C VAL A 157 21.23 8.45 -8.01
N ASN A 158 20.92 7.73 -6.93
CA ASN A 158 20.61 6.30 -7.00
C ASN A 158 19.32 6.03 -7.78
N ILE A 159 18.29 6.86 -7.63
CA ILE A 159 17.03 6.74 -8.38
C ILE A 159 17.27 6.99 -9.88
N ILE A 160 18.00 8.05 -10.23
CA ILE A 160 18.32 8.36 -11.64
C ILE A 160 19.19 7.25 -12.24
N ALA A 161 20.21 6.78 -11.51
CA ALA A 161 21.05 5.69 -11.94
C ALA A 161 20.22 4.43 -12.24
N PHE A 162 19.31 4.05 -11.34
CA PHE A 162 18.40 2.93 -11.57
C PHE A 162 17.52 3.13 -12.82
N LEU A 163 16.97 4.32 -13.02
CA LEU A 163 16.16 4.64 -14.22
C LEU A 163 16.97 4.57 -15.53
N THR A 164 18.28 4.76 -15.49
CA THR A 164 19.15 4.57 -16.67
C THR A 164 19.51 3.10 -16.95
N THR A 165 19.21 2.19 -16.02
CA THR A 165 19.47 0.74 -16.19
C THR A 165 18.30 -0.05 -16.77
N ILE A 166 17.12 0.56 -16.86
CA ILE A 166 15.87 -0.06 -17.30
C ILE A 166 15.55 0.27 -18.77
#